data_AF-A0A966CZW7-F1
#
_entry.id   AF-A0A966CZW7-F1
#
_cell.length_a   1.000
_cell.length_b   1.000
_cell.length_c   1.000
_cell.angle_alpha   90.00
_cell.angle_beta   90.00
_cell.angle_gamma   90.00
#
_symmetry.space_group_name_H-M   'P 1'
#
loop_
_entity.id
_entity.type
_entity.pdbx_description
1 polymer ?
#
loop_
_entity_poly.entity_id
_entity_poly.type
_entity_poly.pdbx_seq_one_letter_code
_entity_poly.pdbx_strand_id
1 'polypeptide(L)' 'GVGQVTSSFGVAQFRPPESADAWLDRADDALYRAKAAGRNRVWIASD' A
#
# COMPACT_ATOMS: atom_id res chain seq x y z
N GLY A 1 -11.61 -2.75 26.92
CA GLY A 1 -10.61 -2.06 26.07
C GLY A 1 -10.74 -2.57 24.64
N VAL A 2 -10.16 -1.88 23.66
CA VAL A 2 -10.33 -2.18 22.22
C VAL A 2 -9.49 -3.36 21.68
N GLY A 3 -8.68 -4.01 22.52
CA GLY A 3 -7.85 -5.14 22.10
C GLY A 3 -6.65 -4.74 21.23
N GLN A 4 -6.01 -5.71 20.57
CA GLN A 4 -4.88 -5.47 19.68
C GLN A 4 -5.36 -4.97 18.32
N VAL A 5 -4.80 -3.84 17.87
CA VAL A 5 -5.08 -3.24 16.56
C VAL A 5 -3.83 -3.35 15.68
N THR A 6 -4.04 -3.66 14.41
CA THR A 6 -2.97 -3.75 13.41
C THR A 6 -3.30 -2.91 12.19
N SER A 7 -2.29 -2.60 11.38
CA SER A 7 -2.43 -1.82 10.14
C SER A 7 -1.77 -2.55 8.97
N SER A 8 -2.19 -2.19 7.76
CA SER A 8 -1.56 -2.67 6.51
C SER A 8 -1.10 -1.47 5.70
N PHE A 9 -0.08 -1.66 4.86
CA PHE A 9 0.53 -0.58 4.10
C PHE A 9 0.80 -1.03 2.66
N GLY A 10 0.64 -0.09 1.73
CA GLY A 10 1.13 -0.22 0.36
C GLY A 10 2.24 0.80 0.14
N VAL A 11 3.33 0.36 -0.48
CA VAL A 11 4.52 1.20 -0.68
C VAL A 11 4.85 1.22 -2.17
N ALA A 12 4.99 2.43 -2.72
CA ALA A 12 5.44 2.65 -4.08
C ALA A 12 6.66 3.58 -4.07
N GLN A 13 7.68 3.29 -4.88
CA GLN A 13 8.75 4.24 -5.15
C GLN A 13 8.23 5.31 -6.11
N PHE A 14 8.48 6.59 -5.83
CA PHE A 14 8.21 7.68 -6.78
C PHE A 14 9.21 7.64 -7.93
N ARG A 15 8.71 7.70 -9.17
CA ARG A 15 9.43 7.49 -10.42
C ARG A 15 9.07 8.59 -11.42
N PRO A 16 9.83 9.69 -11.46
CA PRO A 16 9.70 10.67 -12.53
C PRO A 16 9.81 10.00 -13.91
N PRO A 17 8.98 10.38 -14.90
CA PRO A 17 8.11 11.56 -14.91
C PRO A 17 6.68 11.33 -14.39
N GLU A 18 6.40 10.32 -13.57
CA GLU A 18 5.03 10.06 -13.09
C GLU A 18 4.45 11.22 -12.25
N SER A 19 3.12 11.35 -12.26
CA SER A 19 2.42 12.30 -11.40
C SER A 19 2.32 11.77 -9.95
N ALA A 20 2.09 12.68 -9.02
CA ALA A 20 1.83 12.32 -7.62
C ALA A 20 0.60 11.42 -7.48
N ASP A 21 -0.45 11.66 -8.28
CA ASP A 21 -1.67 10.84 -8.27
C ASP A 21 -1.38 9.41 -8.75
N ALA A 22 -0.65 9.25 -9.87
CA ALA A 22 -0.28 7.94 -10.37
C ALA A 22 0.63 7.17 -9.38
N TRP A 23 1.53 7.88 -8.69
CA TRP A 23 2.34 7.30 -7.63
C TRP A 23 1.50 6.85 -6.43
N LEU A 24 0.52 7.66 -6.03
CA LEU A 24 -0.37 7.35 -4.91
C LEU A 24 -1.31 6.18 -5.25
N ASP A 25 -1.85 6.13 -6.47
CA ASP A 25 -2.69 5.03 -6.94
C ASP A 25 -1.95 3.69 -6.86
N ARG A 26 -0.67 3.66 -7.27
CA ARG A 26 0.15 2.45 -7.14
C ARG A 26 0.37 2.05 -5.68
N ALA A 27 0.55 3.01 -4.78
CA ALA A 27 0.65 2.74 -3.35
C ALA A 27 -0.68 2.21 -2.79
N ASP A 28 -1.82 2.76 -3.20
CA ASP A 28 -3.14 2.30 -2.74
C ASP A 28 -3.48 0.90 -3.28
N ASP A 29 -3.14 0.60 -4.54
CA ASP A 29 -3.26 -0.74 -5.11
C ASP A 29 -2.45 -1.77 -4.31
N ALA A 30 -1.22 -1.43 -3.92
CA ALA A 30 -0.40 -2.28 -3.06
C ALA A 30 -1.03 -2.45 -1.67
N LEU A 31 -1.61 -1.38 -1.09
CA LEU A 31 -2.32 -1.44 0.19
C LEU A 31 -3.54 -2.36 0.09
N TYR A 32 -4.29 -2.26 -1.00
CA TYR A 32 -5.44 -3.12 -1.26
C TYR A 32 -5.02 -4.58 -1.30
N ARG A 33 -3.93 -4.91 -2.00
CA ARG A 33 -3.37 -6.27 -2.02
C ARG A 33 -2.90 -6.74 -0.65
N ALA A 34 -2.27 -5.88 0.16
CA ALA A 34 -1.90 -6.21 1.53
C ALA A 34 -3.13 -6.58 2.39
N LYS A 35 -4.24 -5.84 2.24
CA LYS A 35 -5.51 -6.13 2.92
C LYS A 35 -6.12 -7.44 2.42
N ALA A 36 -6.16 -7.66 1.11
CA ALA A 36 -6.71 -8.86 0.48
C ALA A 36 -5.95 -10.13 0.87
N ALA A 37 -4.62 -10.05 1.00
CA ALA A 37 -3.78 -11.21 1.36
C ALA A 37 -3.85 -11.60 2.85
N GLY A 38 -4.62 -10.88 3.68
CA GLY A 38 -4.83 -11.20 5.09
C GLY A 38 -4.45 -10.10 6.08
N ARG A 39 -4.27 -8.84 5.63
CA ARG A 39 -3.96 -7.67 6.46
C ARG A 39 -2.66 -7.83 7.27
N ASN A 40 -2.42 -6.91 8.21
CA ASN A 40 -1.24 -6.81 9.07
C ASN A 40 0.09 -7.02 8.32
N ARG A 41 0.25 -6.37 7.16
CA ARG A 41 1.41 -6.56 6.29
C ARG A 41 1.67 -5.35 5.38
N VAL A 42 2.84 -5.36 4.78
CA VAL A 42 3.27 -4.38 3.78
C VAL A 42 3.36 -5.07 2.43
N TRP A 43 2.82 -4.46 1.38
CA TRP A 43 3.05 -4.88 0.00
C TRP A 43 3.73 -3.75 -0.77
N ILE A 44 4.62 -4.13 -1.68
CA ILE A 44 5.33 -3.22 -2.57
C ILE A 44 4.59 -3.20 -3.89
N ALA A 45 4.35 -2.02 -4.45
CA ALA A 45 3.79 -1.86 -5.78
C ALA A 45 4.73 -2.54 -6.79
N SER A 46 4.16 -3.40 -7.64
CA SER A 46 4.84 -3.96 -8.79
C SER A 46 5.17 -2.87 -9.82
N ASP A 47 6.15 -3.14 -10.68
CA ASP A 47 6.62 -2.20 -11.70
C ASP A 47 5.58 -1.88 -12.77
#